data_AF-A0A847XBN7-F1
#
_entry.id   AF-A0A847XBN7-F1
#
_cell.length_a   1.000
_cell.length_b   1.000
_cell.length_c   1.000
_cell.angle_alpha   90.00
_cell.angle_beta   90.00
_cell.angle_gamma   90.00
#
_symmetry.space_group_name_H-M   'P 1'
#
loop_
_entity.id
_entity.type
_entity.pdbx_description
1 polymer ?
#
loop_
_entity_poly.entity_id
_entity_poly.type
_entity_poly.pdbx_seq_one_letter_code
_entity_poly.pdbx_strand_id
1 'polypeptide(L)'
;MKPSLKVLPFSKDKIYGGYVDGVVIEDIFNEVVGDLLITDVTIPLAIPAVDIKSGKVVVFVSHPHLFKGDPDWVVVSDISLAKAVRASCSFPMVIGAMELDDMLLVDGGVKMNLPSQLINSYGAHKVAGITMTSEGDFEAYDSLIALGNRIYDMMIESYDRLLEDQIDLLINVPIGHIYVFEFGKGKDVIIEGFKQSSKYLSQIEAFKEQSLLDKIIKR
;
A
#
# COMPACT_ATOMS: atom_id res chain seq x y z
N MET A 1 -2.41 -15.81 -20.26
CA MET A 1 -3.20 -16.09 -19.05
C MET A 1 -4.65 -16.36 -19.46
N LYS A 2 -5.27 -17.45 -19.02
CA LYS A 2 -6.72 -17.63 -19.20
C LYS A 2 -7.44 -16.69 -18.23
N PRO A 3 -8.46 -15.92 -18.66
CA PRO A 3 -9.27 -15.14 -17.73
C PRO A 3 -9.90 -16.08 -16.70
N SER A 4 -9.92 -15.66 -15.44
CA SER A 4 -10.67 -16.33 -14.39
C SER A 4 -12.14 -16.47 -14.82
N LEU A 5 -12.71 -17.68 -14.72
CA LEU A 5 -14.14 -17.96 -14.97
C LEU A 5 -15.09 -17.14 -14.08
N LYS A 6 -14.56 -16.43 -13.07
CA LYS A 6 -15.29 -15.66 -12.05
C LYS A 6 -15.67 -14.23 -12.48
N VAL A 7 -15.40 -13.83 -13.73
CA VAL A 7 -15.66 -12.46 -14.24
C VAL A 7 -17.02 -12.33 -14.97
N LEU A 8 -17.85 -13.38 -14.98
CA LEU A 8 -19.18 -13.31 -15.59
C LEU A 8 -20.19 -12.61 -14.65
N PRO A 9 -20.89 -11.54 -15.11
CA PRO A 9 -21.78 -10.72 -14.27
C PRO A 9 -23.04 -11.44 -13.74
N PHE A 10 -23.21 -12.73 -14.06
CA PHE A 10 -24.35 -13.56 -13.66
C PHE A 10 -23.96 -14.88 -13.00
N SER A 11 -22.68 -15.07 -12.64
CA SER A 11 -22.28 -16.24 -11.86
C SER A 11 -22.63 -16.05 -10.37
N LYS A 12 -23.33 -17.01 -9.78
CA LYS A 12 -23.54 -17.11 -8.32
C LYS A 12 -22.26 -17.55 -7.57
N ASP A 13 -21.20 -17.89 -8.31
CA ASP A 13 -19.90 -18.15 -7.70
C ASP A 13 -19.32 -16.82 -7.22
N LYS A 14 -19.40 -16.64 -5.91
CA LYS A 14 -18.97 -15.48 -5.12
C LYS A 14 -17.76 -14.77 -5.75
N ILE A 15 -17.90 -13.46 -5.92
CA ILE A 15 -16.85 -12.53 -6.38
C ILE A 15 -15.74 -12.50 -5.32
N TYR A 16 -14.90 -13.52 -5.32
CA TYR A 16 -13.64 -13.62 -4.56
C TYR A 16 -12.43 -13.36 -5.47
N GLY A 17 -12.64 -13.28 -6.79
CA GLY A 17 -11.56 -13.26 -7.78
C GLY A 17 -11.31 -11.85 -8.31
N GLY A 18 -10.08 -11.37 -8.12
CA GLY A 18 -9.49 -10.42 -9.07
C GLY A 18 -9.11 -11.14 -10.37
N TYR A 19 -8.63 -10.39 -11.35
CA TYR A 19 -8.05 -10.93 -12.57
C TYR A 19 -6.81 -11.80 -12.31
N VAL A 20 -6.11 -11.53 -11.19
CA VAL A 20 -4.96 -12.28 -10.67
C VAL A 20 -5.29 -12.85 -9.29
N ASP A 21 -4.88 -14.09 -9.05
CA ASP A 21 -4.97 -14.72 -7.73
C ASP A 21 -3.90 -14.14 -6.80
N GLY A 22 -4.32 -13.55 -5.68
CA GLY A 22 -3.43 -12.93 -4.71
C GLY A 22 -2.45 -13.91 -4.06
N VAL A 23 -2.76 -15.21 -4.08
CA VAL A 23 -1.88 -16.27 -3.57
C VAL A 23 -0.53 -16.28 -4.28
N VAL A 24 -0.49 -15.98 -5.59
CA VAL A 24 0.77 -15.92 -6.34
C VAL A 24 1.70 -14.82 -5.82
N ILE A 25 1.14 -13.69 -5.37
CA ILE A 25 1.92 -12.59 -4.79
C ILE A 25 2.46 -13.00 -3.42
N GLU A 26 1.62 -13.67 -2.61
CA GLU A 26 2.02 -14.19 -1.30
C GLU A 26 3.17 -15.21 -1.43
N ASP A 27 3.08 -16.14 -2.37
CA ASP A 27 4.10 -17.16 -2.62
C ASP A 27 5.43 -16.53 -3.07
N ILE A 28 5.41 -15.62 -4.05
CA ILE A 28 6.62 -14.91 -4.52
C ILE A 28 7.26 -14.13 -3.37
N PHE A 29 6.44 -13.50 -2.52
CA PHE A 29 6.96 -12.74 -1.39
C PHE A 29 7.57 -13.66 -0.34
N ASN A 30 6.90 -14.77 0.01
CA ASN A 30 7.41 -15.79 0.91
C ASN A 30 8.74 -16.40 0.41
N GLU A 31 8.92 -16.59 -0.90
CA GLU A 31 10.21 -17.05 -1.46
C GLU A 31 11.37 -16.09 -1.15
N VAL A 32 11.09 -14.79 -1.05
CA VAL A 32 12.10 -13.75 -0.77
C VAL A 32 12.34 -13.56 0.73
N VAL A 33 11.28 -13.51 1.53
CA VAL A 33 11.38 -13.17 2.96
C VAL A 33 11.35 -14.38 3.90
N GLY A 34 10.92 -15.55 3.43
CA GLY A 34 10.70 -16.75 4.25
C GLY A 34 9.47 -16.65 5.16
N ASP A 35 9.42 -17.52 6.16
CA ASP A 35 8.30 -17.63 7.11
C ASP A 35 8.40 -16.61 8.25
N LEU A 36 8.61 -15.33 7.93
CA LEU A 36 8.68 -14.25 8.93
C LEU A 36 7.28 -13.81 9.37
N LEU A 37 7.13 -13.59 10.68
CA LEU A 37 6.03 -12.80 11.22
C LEU A 37 6.30 -11.31 11.01
N ILE A 38 5.25 -10.50 10.95
CA ILE A 38 5.41 -9.05 10.87
C ILE A 38 6.18 -8.50 12.08
N THR A 39 6.12 -9.15 13.23
CA THR A 39 6.86 -8.77 14.45
C THR A 39 8.35 -9.05 14.39
N ASP A 40 8.82 -9.80 13.38
CA ASP A 40 10.24 -10.15 13.26
C ASP A 40 11.08 -9.05 12.60
N VAL A 41 10.45 -8.04 11.98
CA VAL A 41 11.18 -6.95 11.32
C VAL A 41 11.79 -5.98 12.32
N THR A 42 13.00 -5.51 12.04
CA THR A 42 13.74 -4.60 12.93
C THR A 42 13.28 -3.15 12.84
N ILE A 43 12.80 -2.73 11.66
CA ILE A 43 12.32 -1.36 11.42
C ILE A 43 10.82 -1.33 11.72
N PRO A 44 10.31 -0.38 12.54
CA PRO A 44 8.87 -0.20 12.74
C PRO A 44 8.15 -0.11 11.40
N LEU A 45 7.14 -0.96 11.26
CA LEU A 45 6.41 -1.20 10.04
C LEU A 45 4.93 -1.20 10.38
N ALA A 46 4.16 -0.46 9.58
CA ALA A 46 2.71 -0.48 9.61
C ALA A 46 2.22 -0.59 8.17
N ILE A 47 1.42 -1.62 7.89
CA ILE A 47 0.90 -1.92 6.55
C ILE A 47 -0.64 -1.81 6.62
N PRO A 48 -1.27 -0.84 5.89
CA PRO A 48 -2.71 -0.72 5.87
C PRO A 48 -3.37 -1.70 4.90
N ALA A 49 -4.55 -2.17 5.28
CA ALA A 49 -5.54 -2.80 4.41
C ALA A 49 -6.94 -2.27 4.81
N VAL A 50 -7.96 -2.59 4.03
CA VAL A 50 -9.35 -2.21 4.35
C VAL A 50 -10.23 -3.44 4.35
N ASP A 51 -10.93 -3.69 5.46
CA ASP A 51 -12.00 -4.69 5.47
C ASP A 51 -13.22 -4.11 4.73
N ILE A 52 -13.54 -4.67 3.57
CA ILE A 52 -14.65 -4.19 2.74
C ILE A 52 -16.02 -4.47 3.38
N LYS A 53 -16.10 -5.38 4.36
CA LYS A 53 -17.35 -5.69 5.07
C LYS A 53 -17.73 -4.57 6.04
N SER A 54 -16.80 -4.19 6.92
CA SER A 54 -17.03 -3.14 7.93
C SER A 54 -16.65 -1.74 7.45
N GLY A 55 -15.82 -1.64 6.41
CA GLY A 55 -15.17 -0.41 5.98
C GLY A 55 -14.05 0.05 6.92
N LYS A 56 -13.66 -0.72 7.94
CA LYS A 56 -12.58 -0.33 8.86
C LYS A 56 -11.21 -0.50 8.21
N VAL A 57 -10.27 0.36 8.61
CA VAL A 57 -8.86 0.19 8.27
C VAL A 57 -8.30 -0.89 9.18
N VAL A 58 -7.67 -1.90 8.58
CA VAL A 58 -6.89 -2.92 9.27
C VAL A 58 -5.43 -2.52 9.14
N VAL A 59 -4.71 -2.44 10.25
CA VAL A 59 -3.30 -2.05 10.27
C VAL A 59 -2.48 -3.19 10.81
N PHE A 60 -1.63 -3.76 9.97
CA PHE A 60 -0.67 -4.77 10.38
C PHE A 60 0.57 -4.08 10.94
N VAL A 61 0.93 -4.34 12.20
CA VAL A 61 2.01 -3.63 12.90
C VAL A 61 3.10 -4.58 13.40
N SER A 62 4.36 -4.19 13.22
CA SER A 62 5.50 -4.97 13.71
C SER A 62 5.82 -4.76 15.19
N HIS A 63 5.63 -3.54 15.71
CA HIS A 63 5.95 -3.20 17.10
C HIS A 63 4.70 -2.72 17.84
N PRO A 64 3.72 -3.59 18.13
CA PRO A 64 2.43 -3.19 18.68
C PRO A 64 2.54 -2.40 20.00
N HIS A 65 3.56 -2.69 20.81
CA HIS A 65 3.82 -1.99 22.08
C HIS A 65 4.28 -0.52 21.91
N LEU A 66 4.73 -0.14 20.71
CA LEU A 66 5.10 1.24 20.36
C LEU A 66 4.01 1.96 19.57
N PHE A 67 3.02 1.23 19.07
CA PHE A 67 2.02 1.74 18.15
C PHE A 67 0.80 2.27 18.91
N LYS A 68 0.49 3.55 18.71
CA LYS A 68 -0.71 4.19 19.27
C LYS A 68 -1.80 4.24 18.21
N GLY A 69 -2.57 3.15 18.10
CA GLY A 69 -3.64 3.05 17.12
C GLY A 69 -4.82 3.99 17.38
N ASP A 70 -5.56 4.29 16.31
CA ASP A 70 -6.85 4.96 16.37
C ASP A 70 -7.97 3.96 16.78
N PRO A 71 -8.97 4.35 17.59
CA PRO A 71 -10.10 3.48 17.95
C PRO A 71 -10.88 2.90 16.76
N ASP A 72 -10.86 3.58 15.61
CA ASP A 72 -11.54 3.12 14.39
C ASP A 72 -10.72 2.12 13.57
N TRP A 73 -9.46 1.87 13.96
CA TRP A 73 -8.58 0.90 13.31
C TRP A 73 -8.64 -0.46 13.99
N VAL A 74 -8.50 -1.51 13.19
CA VAL A 74 -8.26 -2.88 13.67
C VAL A 74 -6.76 -3.13 13.59
N VAL A 75 -6.09 -3.23 14.74
CA VAL A 75 -4.63 -3.45 14.81
C VAL A 75 -4.35 -4.94 14.91
N VAL A 76 -3.51 -5.46 14.01
CA VAL A 76 -3.13 -6.88 13.94
C VAL A 76 -1.61 -7.00 13.94
N SER A 77 -1.05 -7.87 14.78
CA SER A 77 0.40 -8.12 14.83
C SER A 77 0.78 -9.59 14.73
N ASP A 78 -0.17 -10.51 14.98
CA ASP A 78 0.06 -11.95 14.87
C ASP A 78 -0.29 -12.44 13.45
N ILE A 79 0.58 -12.14 12.49
CA ILE A 79 0.40 -12.49 11.08
C ILE A 79 1.75 -12.63 10.40
N SER A 80 1.84 -13.48 9.37
CA SER A 80 3.03 -13.52 8.52
C SER A 80 3.19 -12.22 7.74
N LEU A 81 4.43 -11.79 7.55
CA LEU A 81 4.75 -10.58 6.81
C LEU A 81 4.20 -10.63 5.37
N ALA A 82 4.31 -11.79 4.72
CA ALA A 82 3.78 -11.98 3.36
C ALA A 82 2.25 -11.82 3.28
N LYS A 83 1.49 -12.32 4.27
CA LYS A 83 0.04 -12.15 4.30
C LYS A 83 -0.36 -10.69 4.53
N ALA A 84 0.36 -9.98 5.40
CA ALA A 84 0.14 -8.54 5.61
C ALA A 84 0.37 -7.75 4.31
N VAL A 85 1.47 -8.02 3.60
CA VAL A 85 1.76 -7.41 2.30
C VAL A 85 0.70 -7.79 1.26
N ARG A 86 0.35 -9.08 1.15
CA ARG A 86 -0.67 -9.53 0.19
C ARG A 86 -2.03 -8.88 0.43
N ALA A 87 -2.45 -8.71 1.69
CA ALA A 87 -3.69 -8.01 2.01
C ALA A 87 -3.65 -6.57 1.50
N SER A 88 -2.56 -5.87 1.79
CA SER A 88 -2.34 -4.49 1.33
C SER A 88 -2.19 -4.35 -0.17
N CYS A 89 -1.78 -5.39 -0.90
CA CYS A 89 -1.66 -5.39 -2.36
C CYS A 89 -2.90 -5.97 -3.07
N SER A 90 -4.00 -6.23 -2.35
CA SER A 90 -5.24 -6.75 -2.95
C SER A 90 -6.02 -5.65 -3.68
N PHE A 91 -5.40 -5.15 -4.76
CA PHE A 91 -5.86 -4.03 -5.58
C PHE A 91 -7.27 -4.30 -6.15
N PRO A 92 -8.27 -3.45 -5.85
CA PRO A 92 -9.64 -3.65 -6.31
C PRO A 92 -9.73 -3.93 -7.81
N MET A 93 -10.65 -4.82 -8.21
CA MET A 93 -10.88 -5.24 -9.60
C MET A 93 -9.75 -6.07 -10.25
N VAL A 94 -8.50 -5.99 -9.77
CA VAL A 94 -7.35 -6.66 -10.40
C VAL A 94 -6.81 -7.82 -9.57
N ILE A 95 -6.64 -7.66 -8.26
CA ILE A 95 -6.12 -8.70 -7.36
C ILE A 95 -7.22 -9.08 -6.37
N GLY A 96 -7.46 -10.38 -6.21
CA GLY A 96 -8.53 -10.87 -5.34
C GLY A 96 -8.34 -10.48 -3.88
N ALA A 97 -9.44 -10.10 -3.22
CA ALA A 97 -9.46 -9.78 -1.79
C ALA A 97 -8.99 -10.94 -0.91
N MET A 98 -8.42 -10.63 0.25
CA MET A 98 -7.93 -11.63 1.23
C MET A 98 -8.98 -11.90 2.29
N GLU A 99 -9.37 -13.17 2.46
CA GLU A 99 -10.05 -13.57 3.68
C GLU A 99 -9.03 -13.65 4.83
N LEU A 100 -9.33 -12.97 5.94
CA LEU A 100 -8.60 -13.07 7.19
C LEU A 100 -9.65 -13.12 8.30
N ASP A 101 -9.81 -14.28 8.92
CA ASP A 101 -10.86 -14.55 9.89
C ASP A 101 -12.27 -14.21 9.34
N ASP A 102 -12.98 -13.27 9.97
CA ASP A 102 -14.29 -12.79 9.53
C ASP A 102 -14.22 -11.56 8.61
N MET A 103 -13.02 -11.06 8.29
CA MET A 103 -12.80 -9.91 7.42
C MET A 103 -12.60 -10.31 5.96
N LEU A 104 -12.84 -9.37 5.05
CA LEU A 104 -12.47 -9.49 3.64
C LEU A 104 -11.68 -8.25 3.22
N LEU A 105 -10.37 -8.43 3.10
CA LEU A 105 -9.41 -7.34 3.00
C LEU A 105 -9.07 -7.00 1.55
N VAL A 106 -9.07 -5.70 1.26
CA VAL A 106 -8.58 -5.12 0.01
C VAL A 106 -7.43 -4.17 0.31
N ASP A 107 -6.80 -3.68 -0.75
CA ASP A 107 -5.70 -2.71 -0.72
C ASP A 107 -5.95 -1.53 0.24
N GLY A 108 -4.92 -1.16 1.00
CA GLY A 108 -4.97 -0.06 1.96
C GLY A 108 -5.22 1.30 1.31
N GLY A 109 -4.80 1.47 0.05
CA GLY A 109 -4.96 2.68 -0.74
C GLY A 109 -6.41 3.14 -0.89
N VAL A 110 -7.38 2.24 -0.72
CA VAL A 110 -8.81 2.57 -0.73
C VAL A 110 -9.17 3.63 0.32
N LYS A 111 -8.45 3.65 1.44
CA LYS A 111 -8.66 4.63 2.53
C LYS A 111 -7.39 5.35 2.98
N MET A 112 -6.22 4.83 2.65
CA MET A 112 -4.96 5.28 3.22
C MET A 112 -3.79 4.99 2.27
N ASN A 113 -3.75 5.69 1.14
CA ASN A 113 -2.69 5.57 0.14
C ASN A 113 -1.39 6.26 0.60
N LEU A 114 -1.49 7.40 1.30
CA LEU A 114 -0.38 8.01 2.03
C LEU A 114 -0.53 7.81 3.54
N PRO A 115 -0.01 6.69 4.12
CA PRO A 115 -0.21 6.30 5.51
C PRO A 115 0.65 7.08 6.53
N SER A 116 0.78 8.40 6.37
CA SER A 116 1.55 9.26 7.28
C SER A 116 1.10 9.13 8.74
N GLN A 117 -0.21 8.97 8.95
CA GLN A 117 -0.83 8.78 10.27
C GLN A 117 -0.34 7.50 10.98
N LEU A 118 -0.04 6.43 10.24
CA LEU A 118 0.51 5.20 10.83
C LEU A 118 1.92 5.41 11.35
N ILE A 119 2.73 6.19 10.63
CA ILE A 119 4.09 6.53 11.04
C ILE A 119 4.07 7.48 12.24
N ASN A 120 3.14 8.44 12.26
CA ASN A 120 2.88 9.29 13.42
C ASN A 120 2.44 8.48 14.65
N SER A 121 1.70 7.38 14.45
CA SER A 121 1.26 6.47 15.53
C SER A 121 2.43 5.73 16.19
N TYR A 122 3.58 5.63 15.52
CA TYR A 122 4.83 5.18 16.12
C TYR A 122 5.65 6.30 16.80
N GLY A 123 5.17 7.54 16.79
CA GLY A 123 5.83 8.69 17.42
C GLY A 123 6.89 9.37 16.55
N ALA A 124 6.79 9.24 15.22
CA ALA A 124 7.60 10.04 14.31
C ALA A 124 7.35 11.54 14.50
N HIS A 125 8.41 12.34 14.44
CA HIS A 125 8.34 13.80 14.58
C HIS A 125 8.33 14.51 13.22
N LYS A 126 8.89 13.84 12.21
CA LYS A 126 8.86 14.24 10.82
C LYS A 126 8.54 13.03 9.96
N VAL A 127 7.73 13.21 8.92
CA VAL A 127 7.32 12.17 7.97
C VAL A 127 7.73 12.58 6.57
N ALA A 128 8.41 11.65 5.88
CA ALA A 128 8.65 11.76 4.45
C ALA A 128 7.69 10.81 3.71
N GLY A 129 6.93 11.34 2.76
CA GLY A 129 6.01 10.59 1.91
C GLY A 129 6.56 10.45 0.50
N ILE A 130 6.35 9.29 -0.11
CA ILE A 130 6.65 9.05 -1.52
C ILE A 130 5.32 8.81 -2.23
N THR A 131 5.09 9.53 -3.33
CA THR A 131 3.89 9.35 -4.16
C THR A 131 4.27 9.29 -5.64
N MET A 132 3.33 8.87 -6.48
CA MET A 132 3.52 8.62 -7.91
C MET A 132 2.35 9.20 -8.72
N THR A 133 1.86 10.37 -8.33
CA THR A 133 0.69 10.99 -8.99
C THR A 133 1.04 11.48 -10.39
N SER A 134 0.08 11.33 -11.30
CA SER A 134 0.18 11.80 -12.68
C SER A 134 -0.71 13.00 -12.93
N GLU A 135 -0.17 14.06 -13.53
CA GLU A 135 -0.95 15.18 -14.07
C GLU A 135 -1.17 15.00 -15.57
N GLY A 136 -1.64 13.82 -15.97
CA GLY A 136 -1.89 13.45 -17.37
C GLY A 136 -3.38 13.25 -17.68
N ASP A 137 -3.75 13.50 -18.93
CA ASP A 137 -5.07 13.19 -19.45
C ASP A 137 -5.27 11.66 -19.56
N PHE A 138 -6.44 11.19 -19.16
CA PHE A 138 -6.80 9.78 -19.27
C PHE A 138 -7.39 9.49 -20.65
N GLU A 139 -6.68 8.70 -21.46
CA GLU A 139 -7.09 8.41 -22.85
C GLU A 139 -7.68 7.00 -23.06
N ALA A 140 -7.75 6.16 -22.02
CA ALA A 140 -8.10 4.73 -22.15
C ALA A 140 -9.55 4.39 -21.71
N TYR A 141 -10.56 4.95 -22.39
CA TYR A 141 -11.98 4.79 -22.01
C TYR A 141 -12.69 3.53 -22.56
N ASP A 142 -12.02 2.70 -23.35
CA ASP A 142 -12.64 1.53 -24.00
C ASP A 142 -12.82 0.30 -23.10
N SER A 143 -12.46 0.38 -21.82
CA SER A 143 -12.52 -0.73 -20.86
C SER A 143 -13.19 -0.32 -19.56
N LEU A 144 -14.19 -1.10 -19.11
CA LEU A 144 -14.85 -0.88 -17.81
C LEU A 144 -13.87 -0.95 -16.63
N ILE A 145 -12.83 -1.79 -16.74
CA ILE A 145 -11.78 -1.89 -15.71
C ILE A 145 -10.90 -0.64 -15.74
N ALA A 146 -10.54 -0.15 -16.92
CA ALA A 146 -9.74 1.07 -17.05
C ALA A 146 -10.52 2.29 -16.52
N LEU A 147 -11.81 2.39 -16.82
CA LEU A 147 -12.71 3.41 -16.27
C LEU A 147 -12.82 3.30 -14.74
N GLY A 148 -13.00 2.08 -14.22
CA GLY A 148 -13.08 1.82 -12.78
C GLY A 148 -11.79 2.24 -12.05
N ASN A 149 -10.62 1.89 -12.61
CA ASN A 149 -9.33 2.29 -12.08
C ASN A 149 -9.15 3.82 -12.13
N ARG A 150 -9.54 4.50 -13.22
CA ARG A 150 -9.46 5.97 -13.28
C ARG A 150 -10.31 6.64 -12.19
N ILE A 151 -11.54 6.15 -11.96
CA ILE A 151 -12.39 6.66 -10.89
C ILE A 151 -11.74 6.44 -9.52
N TYR A 152 -11.18 5.24 -9.31
CA TYR A 152 -10.46 4.89 -8.09
C TYR A 152 -9.24 5.80 -7.86
N ASP A 153 -8.40 6.00 -8.87
CA ASP A 153 -7.23 6.88 -8.82
C ASP A 153 -7.64 8.32 -8.47
N MET A 154 -8.69 8.86 -9.10
CA MET A 154 -9.20 10.21 -8.80
C MET A 154 -9.69 10.35 -7.35
N MET A 155 -10.32 9.30 -6.81
CA MET A 155 -10.77 9.29 -5.41
C MET A 155 -9.58 9.28 -4.45
N ILE A 156 -8.58 8.44 -4.72
CA ILE A 156 -7.35 8.38 -3.93
C ILE A 156 -6.63 9.73 -3.97
N GLU A 157 -6.38 10.27 -5.16
CA GLU A 157 -5.69 11.56 -5.32
C GLU A 157 -6.41 12.69 -4.58
N SER A 158 -7.75 12.68 -4.58
CA SER A 158 -8.55 13.67 -3.87
C SER A 158 -8.39 13.56 -2.36
N TYR A 159 -8.26 12.34 -1.84
CA TYR A 159 -8.04 12.09 -0.43
C TYR A 159 -6.59 12.40 -0.02
N ASP A 160 -5.61 11.99 -0.83
CA ASP A 160 -4.19 12.24 -0.58
C ASP A 160 -3.88 13.74 -0.49
N ARG A 161 -4.46 14.56 -1.37
CA ARG A 161 -4.35 16.03 -1.30
C ARG A 161 -4.77 16.63 0.05
N LEU A 162 -5.67 15.98 0.78
CA LEU A 162 -6.08 16.43 2.12
C LEU A 162 -5.08 16.04 3.20
N LEU A 163 -4.21 15.07 2.92
CA LEU A 163 -3.19 14.55 3.83
C LEU A 163 -1.79 15.09 3.56
N GLU A 164 -1.57 15.76 2.43
CA GLU A 164 -0.25 16.34 2.06
C GLU A 164 0.30 17.27 3.15
N ASP A 165 -0.56 18.07 3.78
CA ASP A 165 -0.17 18.99 4.87
C ASP A 165 0.37 18.25 6.13
N GLN A 166 0.13 16.95 6.25
CA GLN A 166 0.62 16.12 7.35
C GLN A 166 2.00 15.50 7.05
N ILE A 167 2.58 15.78 5.89
CA ILE A 167 3.84 15.21 5.41
C ILE A 167 4.88 16.33 5.29
N ASP A 168 5.93 16.27 6.10
CA ASP A 168 7.00 17.30 6.12
C ASP A 168 7.81 17.34 4.82
N LEU A 169 7.95 16.20 4.14
CA LEU A 169 8.63 16.07 2.86
C LEU A 169 7.89 15.10 1.95
N LEU A 170 7.18 15.64 0.96
CA LEU A 170 6.53 14.83 -0.07
C LEU A 170 7.40 14.78 -1.33
N ILE A 171 7.79 13.58 -1.76
CA ILE A 171 8.54 13.35 -3.00
C ILE A 171 7.60 12.66 -3.99
N ASN A 172 7.13 13.41 -4.99
CA ASN A 172 6.39 12.83 -6.11
C ASN A 172 7.36 12.31 -7.17
N VAL A 173 7.29 11.03 -7.52
CA VAL A 173 8.08 10.38 -8.56
C VAL A 173 7.32 10.44 -9.90
N PRO A 174 7.88 11.06 -10.96
CA PRO A 174 7.14 11.38 -12.18
C PRO A 174 6.98 10.17 -13.12
N ILE A 175 6.36 9.10 -12.65
CA ILE A 175 6.13 7.86 -13.40
C ILE A 175 4.66 7.67 -13.81
N GLY A 176 3.85 8.72 -13.70
CA GLY A 176 2.42 8.68 -13.99
C GLY A 176 2.01 8.32 -15.42
N HIS A 177 2.98 8.18 -16.33
CA HIS A 177 2.81 7.67 -17.69
C HIS A 177 2.97 6.14 -17.80
N ILE A 178 3.42 5.48 -16.72
CA ILE A 178 3.57 4.02 -16.63
C ILE A 178 2.35 3.49 -15.91
N TYR A 179 1.62 2.57 -16.55
CA TYR A 179 0.43 2.00 -15.94
C TYR A 179 0.80 1.01 -14.82
N VAL A 180 0.02 0.99 -13.72
CA VAL A 180 0.32 0.19 -12.51
C VAL A 180 0.50 -1.32 -12.77
N PHE A 181 -0.12 -1.85 -13.83
CA PHE A 181 0.05 -3.25 -14.26
C PHE A 181 0.83 -3.40 -15.58
N GLU A 182 1.68 -2.42 -15.91
CA GLU A 182 2.59 -2.48 -17.07
C GLU A 182 3.86 -3.27 -16.75
N PHE A 183 3.90 -4.52 -17.21
CA PHE A 183 5.04 -5.41 -16.98
C PHE A 183 6.29 -4.98 -17.76
N GLY A 184 7.46 -5.23 -17.16
CA GLY A 184 8.77 -4.99 -17.78
C GLY A 184 9.34 -3.58 -17.56
N LYS A 185 8.58 -2.67 -16.96
CA LYS A 185 9.00 -1.28 -16.67
C LYS A 185 9.71 -1.09 -15.33
N GLY A 186 9.87 -2.15 -14.53
CA GLY A 186 10.43 -2.05 -13.18
C GLY A 186 11.81 -1.38 -13.11
N LYS A 187 12.70 -1.62 -14.10
CA LYS A 187 14.01 -0.96 -14.16
C LYS A 187 13.89 0.56 -14.38
N ASP A 188 12.99 0.97 -15.28
CA ASP A 188 12.76 2.37 -15.59
C ASP A 188 12.20 3.11 -14.35
N VAL A 189 11.25 2.49 -13.66
CA VAL A 189 10.67 3.01 -12.40
C VAL A 189 11.73 3.19 -11.32
N ILE A 190 12.61 2.19 -11.12
CA ILE A 190 13.71 2.28 -10.14
C ILE A 190 14.66 3.45 -10.48
N ILE A 191 15.00 3.60 -11.77
CA ILE A 191 15.87 4.68 -12.23
C ILE A 191 15.23 6.05 -11.98
N GLU A 192 13.94 6.22 -12.30
CA GLU A 192 13.24 7.48 -12.05
C GLU A 192 13.10 7.78 -10.55
N GLY A 193 12.82 6.76 -9.72
CA GLY A 193 12.82 6.91 -8.26
C GLY A 193 14.17 7.38 -7.72
N PHE A 194 15.28 6.81 -8.22
CA PHE A 194 16.63 7.24 -7.84
C PHE A 194 16.93 8.68 -8.29
N LYS A 195 16.64 9.01 -9.55
CA LYS A 195 16.84 10.37 -10.09
C LYS A 195 16.04 11.40 -9.29
N GLN A 196 14.78 11.08 -8.98
CA GLN A 196 13.92 11.99 -8.25
C GLN A 196 14.41 12.17 -6.81
N SER A 197 14.66 11.09 -6.09
CA SER A 197 15.16 11.13 -4.70
C SER A 197 16.48 11.90 -4.58
N SER A 198 17.37 11.77 -5.57
CA SER A 198 18.65 12.50 -5.61
C SER A 198 18.48 14.02 -5.60
N LYS A 199 17.38 14.55 -6.17
CA LYS A 199 17.09 16.00 -6.15
C LYS A 199 16.70 16.50 -4.75
N TYR A 200 16.24 15.60 -3.89
CA TYR A 200 15.83 15.89 -2.52
C TYR A 200 16.88 15.45 -1.49
N LEU A 201 18.11 15.11 -1.92
CA LEU A 201 19.13 14.56 -1.03
C LEU A 201 19.35 15.46 0.21
N SER A 202 19.50 16.77 0.03
CA SER A 202 19.68 17.70 1.15
C SER A 202 18.52 17.67 2.16
N GLN A 203 17.27 17.61 1.68
CA GLN A 203 16.09 17.52 2.54
C GLN A 203 16.02 16.16 3.25
N ILE A 204 16.33 15.06 2.54
CA ILE A 204 16.39 13.71 3.11
C ILE A 204 17.46 13.64 4.20
N GLU A 205 18.63 14.25 3.99
CA GLU A 205 19.70 14.26 4.99
C GLU A 205 19.33 15.04 6.25
N ALA A 206 18.46 16.05 6.14
CA ALA A 206 17.93 16.78 7.28
C ALA A 206 17.01 15.94 8.20
N PHE A 207 16.60 14.73 7.77
CA PHE A 207 15.88 13.77 8.63
C PHE A 207 16.82 12.92 9.51
N LYS A 208 18.14 12.95 9.28
CA LYS A 208 19.11 12.11 10.02
C LYS A 208 19.32 12.55 11.47
N GLU A 209 18.87 13.75 11.87
CA GLU A 209 19.00 14.22 13.25
C GLU A 209 17.95 13.53 14.16
N GLN A 210 18.37 12.43 14.81
CA GLN A 210 17.60 11.56 15.71
C GLN A 210 16.46 10.79 15.05
N SER A 211 16.82 9.74 14.32
CA SER A 211 15.81 8.85 13.72
C SER A 211 14.97 8.16 14.81
N LEU A 212 13.71 7.91 14.51
CA LEU A 212 12.83 7.07 15.33
C LEU A 212 13.49 5.69 15.61
N LEU A 213 14.26 5.19 14.64
CA LEU A 213 15.06 3.97 14.74
C LEU A 213 16.13 4.06 15.85
N ASP A 214 16.81 5.19 16.01
CA ASP A 214 17.80 5.36 17.08
C ASP A 214 17.18 5.31 18.48
N LYS A 215 15.91 5.75 18.61
CA LYS A 215 15.16 5.68 19.87
C LYS A 215 14.61 4.29 20.16
N ILE A 216 14.31 3.51 19.11
CA ILE A 216 13.68 2.19 19.21
C ILE A 216 14.72 1.07 19.32
N ILE A 217 15.83 1.14 18.56
CA ILE A 217 16.90 0.11 18.54
C ILE A 217 17.81 0.18 19.78
N LYS A 218 17.91 1.34 20.46
CA LYS A 218 18.74 1.53 21.66
C LYS A 218 18.06 1.16 22.99
N ARG A 219 16.86 0.58 22.96
CA ARG A 219 16.17 0.03 24.14
C ARG A 219 16.14 -1.49 24.06
#